data_AF-A0A3D5AHH7-F1
#
_entry.id   AF-A0A3D5AHH7-F1
#
_cell.length_a   1.000
_cell.length_b   1.000
_cell.length_c   1.000
_cell.angle_alpha   90.00
_cell.angle_beta   90.00
_cell.angle_gamma   90.00
#
_symmetry.space_group_name_H-M   'P 1'
#
loop_
_entity.id
_entity.type
_entity.pdbx_description
1 polymer ?
#
loop_
_entity_poly.entity_id
_entity_poly.type
_entity_poly.pdbx_seq_one_letter_code
_entity_poly.pdbx_strand_id
1 'polypeptide(L)'
;MLATTAVQLVAVSPAHAGITGLIVVSQSTSAGTPKTSASISVACPGFKKVVAGGATVSFERGSTAYGHVAINASYPEANTWKALAVEDSTMPLGDWYLTSHAICVDNPAGLEVVKTSSAMGVHNGGIGVFANCPVGKKVLGFGAQVDMPSLDGSVTLHQFNPTSALGTVEAWASGAGTSVQWQLSSYAVCVNPVPQQVRVIEATGYTPNPKNVVAQCPAGTTTFGVGGVIGELALGDPVTVNATAFTYLRTGDAFPLVMVADYGAGTSYPWQARVVAVCAEAM
;
A
#
# COMPACT_ATOMS: atom_id res chain seq x y z
N MET A 1 12.07 3.36 68.09
CA MET A 1 12.21 3.58 66.63
C MET A 1 11.36 2.52 65.94
N LEU A 2 10.21 2.89 65.37
CA LEU A 2 9.37 1.99 64.57
C LEU A 2 9.85 2.07 63.12
N ALA A 3 10.29 0.94 62.57
CA ALA A 3 10.70 0.83 61.17
C ALA A 3 9.48 0.50 60.30
N THR A 4 9.10 1.42 59.42
CA THR A 4 8.03 1.26 58.44
C THR A 4 8.60 0.59 57.19
N THR A 5 8.21 -0.65 56.93
CA THR A 5 8.57 -1.39 55.72
C THR A 5 7.69 -0.91 54.56
N ALA A 6 8.26 -0.18 53.61
CA ALA A 6 7.57 0.23 52.39
C ALA A 6 7.56 -0.94 51.39
N VAL A 7 6.37 -1.45 51.05
CA VAL A 7 6.19 -2.43 49.97
C VAL A 7 6.22 -1.68 48.65
N GLN A 8 7.26 -1.91 47.84
CA GLN A 8 7.43 -1.28 46.54
C GLN A 8 6.64 -2.08 45.49
N LEU A 9 5.51 -1.54 45.04
CA LEU A 9 4.73 -2.07 43.92
C LEU A 9 5.49 -1.80 42.62
N VAL A 10 6.11 -2.85 42.06
CA VAL A 10 6.69 -2.78 40.71
C VAL A 10 5.54 -2.85 39.71
N ALA A 11 5.31 -1.75 38.99
CA ALA A 11 4.43 -1.75 37.83
C ALA A 11 5.05 -2.63 36.75
N VAL A 12 4.51 -3.84 36.57
CA VAL A 12 4.86 -4.68 35.42
C VAL A 12 4.28 -3.98 34.19
N SER A 13 5.13 -3.34 33.39
CA SER A 13 4.72 -2.83 32.09
C SER A 13 4.12 -3.99 31.30
N PRO A 14 2.95 -3.83 30.65
CA PRO A 14 2.41 -4.89 29.80
C PRO A 14 3.51 -5.25 28.80
N ALA A 15 3.87 -6.54 28.78
CA ALA A 15 4.78 -7.08 27.78
C ALA A 15 4.16 -6.79 26.41
N HIS A 16 4.63 -5.73 25.77
CA HIS A 16 4.23 -5.45 24.40
C HIS A 16 4.89 -6.53 23.57
N ALA A 17 4.08 -7.42 23.00
CA ALA A 17 4.56 -8.38 22.03
C ALA A 17 5.05 -7.58 20.82
N GLY A 18 6.37 -7.44 20.69
CA GLY A 18 6.99 -6.91 19.48
C GLY A 18 6.71 -7.84 18.29
N ILE A 19 6.90 -7.31 17.09
CA ILE A 19 6.79 -8.12 15.87
C ILE A 19 8.09 -8.89 15.68
N THR A 20 8.06 -10.22 15.73
CA THR A 20 9.25 -11.07 15.62
C THR A 20 9.35 -11.80 14.29
N GLY A 21 10.55 -12.28 13.99
CA GLY A 21 10.77 -13.21 12.87
C GLY A 21 10.52 -12.57 11.51
N LEU A 22 10.79 -11.27 11.40
CA LEU A 22 10.52 -10.49 10.22
C LEU A 22 11.43 -10.91 9.05
N ILE A 23 10.83 -11.33 7.94
CA ILE A 23 11.49 -11.46 6.64
C ILE A 23 10.68 -10.76 5.55
N VAL A 24 11.34 -10.38 4.47
CA VAL A 24 10.68 -9.88 3.25
C VAL A 24 10.88 -10.91 2.15
N VAL A 25 9.81 -11.25 1.46
CA VAL A 25 9.84 -12.16 0.30
C VAL A 25 9.34 -11.40 -0.91
N SER A 26 10.03 -11.55 -2.03
CA SER A 26 9.70 -10.84 -3.27
C SER A 26 9.63 -11.83 -4.42
N GLN A 27 8.71 -11.59 -5.35
CA GLN A 27 8.63 -12.35 -6.59
C GLN A 27 8.28 -11.40 -7.73
N SER A 28 8.94 -11.59 -8.89
CA SER A 28 8.70 -10.81 -10.09
C SER A 28 8.03 -11.66 -11.17
N THR A 29 7.14 -11.05 -11.95
CA THR A 29 6.70 -11.63 -13.21
C THR A 29 7.88 -11.70 -14.18
N SER A 30 7.82 -12.62 -15.14
CA SER A 30 8.81 -12.63 -16.21
C SER A 30 8.75 -11.31 -16.99
N ALA A 31 9.92 -10.72 -17.20
CA ALA A 31 10.10 -9.78 -18.30
C ALA A 31 9.84 -10.53 -19.61
N GLY A 32 9.08 -9.92 -20.52
CA GLY A 32 8.81 -10.52 -21.82
C GLY A 32 7.34 -10.59 -22.21
N THR A 33 7.17 -10.41 -23.51
CA THR A 33 5.95 -10.15 -24.29
C THR A 33 5.18 -8.89 -23.83
N PRO A 34 4.91 -7.96 -24.76
CA PRO A 34 4.03 -6.83 -24.49
C PRO A 34 2.68 -7.32 -23.95
N LYS A 35 2.24 -6.73 -22.83
CA LYS A 35 1.01 -7.10 -22.13
C LYS A 35 0.36 -5.85 -21.55
N THR A 36 -0.97 -5.82 -21.52
CA THR A 36 -1.75 -4.72 -20.93
C THR A 36 -1.98 -4.90 -19.43
N SER A 37 -1.66 -6.06 -18.86
CA SER A 37 -1.75 -6.29 -17.41
C SER A 37 -0.85 -7.43 -16.96
N ALA A 38 -0.53 -7.45 -15.67
CA ALA A 38 0.21 -8.51 -15.02
C ALA A 38 -0.21 -8.64 -13.57
N SER A 39 -0.37 -9.87 -13.10
CA SER A 39 -0.63 -10.17 -11.69
C SER A 39 0.35 -11.19 -11.16
N ILE A 40 0.70 -11.06 -9.88
CA ILE A 40 1.54 -12.01 -9.17
C ILE A 40 1.18 -12.07 -7.69
N SER A 41 1.41 -13.22 -7.07
CA SER A 41 1.19 -13.44 -5.64
C SER A 41 2.46 -13.99 -5.02
N VAL A 42 2.85 -13.47 -3.86
CA VAL A 42 4.02 -13.96 -3.12
C VAL A 42 3.59 -14.46 -1.74
N ALA A 43 4.01 -15.68 -1.37
CA ALA A 43 3.62 -16.34 -0.13
C ALA A 43 4.69 -16.20 0.95
N CYS A 44 4.25 -16.16 2.21
CA CYS A 44 5.19 -16.30 3.33
C CYS A 44 5.62 -17.75 3.53
N PRO A 45 6.92 -18.02 3.74
CA PRO A 45 7.42 -19.37 3.94
C PRO A 45 7.09 -19.90 5.35
N GLY A 46 6.97 -21.23 5.45
CA GLY A 46 6.74 -21.92 6.71
C GLY A 46 5.47 -21.48 7.41
N PHE A 47 5.56 -21.20 8.72
CA PHE A 47 4.44 -20.78 9.55
C PHE A 47 4.27 -19.26 9.69
N LYS A 48 5.05 -18.47 8.92
CA LYS A 48 4.99 -17.02 8.99
C LYS A 48 3.71 -16.47 8.35
N LYS A 49 3.26 -15.32 8.85
CA LYS A 49 2.06 -14.63 8.40
C LYS A 49 2.41 -13.43 7.55
N VAL A 50 1.71 -13.28 6.42
CA VAL A 50 1.70 -12.02 5.67
C VAL A 50 1.01 -10.96 6.53
N VAL A 51 1.75 -9.91 6.87
CA VAL A 51 1.19 -8.79 7.64
C VAL A 51 1.13 -7.49 6.85
N ALA A 52 1.79 -7.47 5.71
CA ALA A 52 1.93 -6.31 4.86
C ALA A 52 2.60 -6.69 3.55
N GLY A 53 2.66 -5.74 2.63
CA GLY A 53 3.39 -5.89 1.39
C GLY A 53 3.28 -4.64 0.52
N GLY A 54 3.64 -4.82 -0.74
CA GLY A 54 3.62 -3.78 -1.75
C GLY A 54 3.87 -4.36 -3.13
N ALA A 55 3.90 -3.49 -4.13
CA ALA A 55 4.17 -3.87 -5.51
C ALA A 55 5.01 -2.81 -6.22
N THR A 56 5.83 -3.21 -7.18
CA THR A 56 6.57 -2.28 -8.05
C THR A 56 6.48 -2.68 -9.49
N VAL A 57 6.32 -1.69 -10.35
CA VAL A 57 6.50 -1.83 -11.78
C VAL A 57 7.91 -1.40 -12.14
N SER A 58 8.59 -2.19 -12.96
CA SER A 58 9.89 -1.87 -13.53
C SER A 58 9.80 -2.01 -15.04
N PHE A 59 10.57 -1.18 -15.73
CA PHE A 59 10.50 -1.02 -17.17
C PHE A 59 11.84 -1.41 -17.79
N GLU A 60 11.79 -2.05 -18.95
CA GLU A 60 13.01 -2.21 -19.76
C GLU A 60 13.44 -0.84 -20.32
N ARG A 61 14.74 -0.68 -20.56
CA ARG A 61 15.28 0.57 -21.09
C ARG A 61 14.65 0.86 -22.46
N GLY A 62 14.00 2.01 -22.58
CA GLY A 62 13.33 2.43 -23.81
C GLY A 62 11.91 1.88 -23.99
N SER A 63 11.34 1.24 -22.97
CA SER A 63 9.94 0.80 -22.98
C SER A 63 8.99 2.00 -23.10
N THR A 64 8.07 1.94 -24.05
CA THR A 64 7.00 2.93 -24.23
C THR A 64 5.86 2.76 -23.23
N ALA A 65 5.90 1.72 -22.37
CA ALA A 65 4.96 1.55 -21.25
C ALA A 65 5.31 2.44 -20.04
N TYR A 66 6.46 3.11 -20.06
CA TYR A 66 6.88 4.02 -19.00
C TYR A 66 5.85 5.13 -18.81
N GLY A 67 5.27 5.24 -17.61
CA GLY A 67 4.19 6.20 -17.32
C GLY A 67 2.79 5.71 -17.51
N HIS A 68 2.63 4.57 -18.17
CA HIS A 68 1.34 4.06 -18.60
C HIS A 68 0.85 2.87 -17.79
N VAL A 69 1.62 2.40 -16.79
CA VAL A 69 1.25 1.22 -15.98
C VAL A 69 0.91 1.66 -14.56
N ALA A 70 -0.30 1.40 -14.11
CA ALA A 70 -0.76 1.64 -12.73
C ALA A 70 -0.82 0.36 -11.91
N ILE A 71 -0.52 0.45 -10.61
CA ILE A 71 -0.85 -0.61 -9.64
C ILE A 71 -2.33 -0.49 -9.26
N ASN A 72 -3.16 -1.38 -9.80
CA ASN A 72 -4.60 -1.43 -9.53
C ASN A 72 -4.96 -2.34 -8.36
N ALA A 73 -4.03 -3.19 -7.91
CA ALA A 73 -4.19 -3.94 -6.68
C ALA A 73 -2.85 -4.19 -5.98
N SER A 74 -2.86 -4.04 -4.66
CA SER A 74 -1.78 -4.45 -3.76
C SER A 74 -2.40 -4.75 -2.40
N TYR A 75 -2.59 -6.03 -2.08
CA TYR A 75 -3.42 -6.43 -0.93
C TYR A 75 -3.08 -7.84 -0.40
N PRO A 76 -3.44 -8.13 0.87
CA PRO A 76 -3.30 -9.48 1.41
C PRO A 76 -4.44 -10.39 0.93
N GLU A 77 -4.12 -11.60 0.51
CA GLU A 77 -5.10 -12.66 0.28
C GLU A 77 -4.63 -13.96 0.91
N ALA A 78 -5.42 -14.47 1.86
CA ALA A 78 -5.03 -15.60 2.71
C ALA A 78 -3.66 -15.35 3.37
N ASN A 79 -2.63 -16.13 3.02
CA ASN A 79 -1.25 -15.95 3.49
C ASN A 79 -0.30 -15.55 2.35
N THR A 80 -0.81 -14.78 1.40
CA THR A 80 -0.05 -14.23 0.26
C THR A 80 -0.27 -12.73 0.13
N TRP A 81 0.70 -12.03 -0.47
CA TRP A 81 0.51 -10.66 -0.94
C TRP A 81 0.30 -10.65 -2.44
N LYS A 82 -0.84 -10.14 -2.87
CA LYS A 82 -1.24 -10.05 -4.27
C LYS A 82 -0.96 -8.66 -4.82
N ALA A 83 -0.46 -8.65 -6.05
CA ALA A 83 -0.29 -7.44 -6.82
C ALA A 83 -0.92 -7.59 -8.20
N LEU A 84 -1.49 -6.50 -8.71
CA LEU A 84 -1.97 -6.35 -10.08
C LEU A 84 -1.55 -4.99 -10.59
N ALA A 85 -0.96 -4.97 -11.78
CA ALA A 85 -0.69 -3.76 -12.53
C ALA A 85 -1.34 -3.84 -13.92
N VAL A 86 -1.81 -2.69 -14.41
CA VAL A 86 -2.59 -2.56 -15.64
C VAL A 86 -2.10 -1.34 -16.40
N GLU A 87 -1.97 -1.46 -17.72
CA GLU A 87 -1.71 -0.34 -18.62
C GLU A 87 -2.97 0.51 -18.79
N ASP A 88 -2.82 1.82 -18.91
CA ASP A 88 -3.88 2.77 -19.28
C ASP A 88 -4.24 2.72 -20.77
N SER A 89 -3.89 1.62 -21.44
CA SER A 89 -4.05 1.38 -22.86
C SER A 89 -4.66 0.00 -23.11
N THR A 90 -5.47 -0.07 -24.16
CA THR A 90 -6.04 -1.32 -24.68
C THR A 90 -5.06 -2.12 -25.54
N MET A 91 -3.92 -1.52 -25.89
CA MET A 91 -2.84 -2.17 -26.64
C MET A 91 -1.55 -2.15 -25.83
N PRO A 92 -0.77 -3.23 -25.85
CA PRO A 92 0.50 -3.28 -25.14
C PRO A 92 1.45 -2.14 -25.52
N LEU A 93 1.92 -1.39 -24.52
CA LEU A 93 2.82 -0.26 -24.73
C LEU A 93 4.30 -0.63 -24.57
N GLY A 94 4.65 -1.86 -24.23
CA GLY A 94 6.04 -2.30 -24.22
C GLY A 94 6.31 -3.34 -23.14
N ASP A 95 7.58 -3.63 -22.92
CA ASP A 95 8.00 -4.59 -21.91
C ASP A 95 8.17 -3.93 -20.55
N TRP A 96 7.51 -4.54 -19.56
CA TRP A 96 7.57 -4.19 -18.16
C TRP A 96 7.33 -5.44 -17.32
N TYR A 97 7.75 -5.40 -16.06
CA TYR A 97 7.54 -6.49 -15.11
C TYR A 97 7.08 -5.95 -13.76
N LEU A 98 6.28 -6.78 -13.10
CA LEU A 98 5.67 -6.50 -11.80
C LEU A 98 6.38 -7.32 -10.74
N THR A 99 6.86 -6.67 -9.69
CA THR A 99 7.36 -7.33 -8.49
C THR A 99 6.37 -7.14 -7.36
N SER A 100 5.96 -8.23 -6.71
CA SER A 100 5.20 -8.19 -5.46
C SER A 100 6.12 -8.49 -4.28
N HIS A 101 5.90 -7.79 -3.18
CA HIS A 101 6.63 -7.94 -1.94
C HIS A 101 5.67 -8.32 -0.80
N ALA A 102 6.00 -9.34 -0.02
CA ALA A 102 5.32 -9.65 1.23
C ALA A 102 6.26 -9.46 2.43
N ILE A 103 5.71 -8.88 3.49
CA ILE A 103 6.33 -8.87 4.82
C ILE A 103 5.75 -10.00 5.62
N CYS A 104 6.63 -10.88 6.04
CA CYS A 104 6.32 -12.10 6.74
C CYS A 104 6.89 -12.03 8.15
N VAL A 105 6.06 -12.33 9.14
CA VAL A 105 6.45 -12.30 10.55
C VAL A 105 5.93 -13.54 11.25
N ASP A 106 6.39 -13.82 12.46
CA ASP A 106 5.71 -14.79 13.31
C ASP A 106 4.33 -14.25 13.70
N ASN A 107 3.34 -15.13 13.83
CA ASN A 107 1.93 -14.78 14.01
C ASN A 107 1.71 -13.72 15.11
N PRO A 108 1.48 -12.44 14.77
CA PRO A 108 1.42 -11.38 15.76
C PRO A 108 0.12 -11.46 16.56
N ALA A 109 0.17 -10.97 17.79
CA ALA A 109 -0.98 -10.99 18.67
C ALA A 109 -2.17 -10.22 18.08
N GLY A 110 -3.33 -10.88 18.03
CA GLY A 110 -4.56 -10.26 17.53
C GLY A 110 -4.61 -10.05 16.02
N LEU A 111 -3.75 -10.71 15.23
CA LEU A 111 -3.79 -10.63 13.76
C LEU A 111 -5.20 -10.89 13.21
N GLU A 112 -5.69 -9.96 12.41
CA GLU A 112 -6.95 -10.06 11.70
C GLU A 112 -6.90 -9.23 10.42
N VAL A 113 -7.39 -9.78 9.30
CA VAL A 113 -7.51 -9.05 8.04
C VAL A 113 -8.97 -8.67 7.85
N VAL A 114 -9.25 -7.38 7.80
CA VAL A 114 -10.57 -6.84 7.51
C VAL A 114 -10.61 -6.40 6.04
N LYS A 115 -11.59 -6.92 5.30
CA LYS A 115 -11.92 -6.50 3.93
C LYS A 115 -13.29 -5.82 3.93
N THR A 116 -13.36 -4.65 3.32
CA THR A 116 -14.63 -4.01 2.96
C THR A 116 -14.64 -3.75 1.46
N SER A 117 -15.77 -3.97 0.80
CA SER A 117 -15.93 -3.74 -0.63
C SER A 117 -17.15 -2.88 -0.94
N SER A 118 -17.06 -2.07 -1.99
CA SER A 118 -18.24 -1.41 -2.58
C SER A 118 -19.18 -2.42 -3.23
N ALA A 119 -20.37 -2.01 -3.64
CA ALA A 119 -21.16 -2.83 -4.56
C ALA A 119 -20.47 -2.88 -5.94
N MET A 120 -20.54 -4.04 -6.61
CA MET A 120 -20.20 -4.16 -8.02
C MET A 120 -21.22 -3.38 -8.84
N GLY A 121 -20.76 -2.49 -9.71
CA GLY A 121 -21.66 -1.66 -10.51
C GLY A 121 -20.91 -0.75 -11.48
N VAL A 122 -21.67 -0.06 -12.33
CA VAL A 122 -21.12 1.01 -13.18
C VAL A 122 -21.07 2.28 -12.35
N HIS A 123 -19.87 2.78 -12.10
CA HIS A 123 -19.66 4.04 -11.37
C HIS A 123 -18.99 5.04 -12.31
N ASN A 124 -19.66 6.15 -12.58
CA ASN A 124 -19.18 7.21 -13.49
C ASN A 124 -18.28 8.24 -12.77
N GLY A 125 -17.80 7.95 -11.56
CA GLY A 125 -17.02 8.85 -10.72
C GLY A 125 -16.14 8.10 -9.72
N GLY A 126 -15.58 8.84 -8.77
CA GLY A 126 -14.77 8.26 -7.69
C GLY A 126 -15.62 7.57 -6.62
N ILE A 127 -15.16 6.43 -6.10
CA ILE A 127 -15.76 5.77 -4.94
C ILE A 127 -14.71 5.55 -3.85
N GLY A 128 -15.17 5.65 -2.60
CA GLY A 128 -14.36 5.45 -1.41
C GLY A 128 -14.87 4.29 -0.56
N VAL A 129 -13.95 3.50 0.00
CA VAL A 129 -14.28 2.36 0.86
C VAL A 129 -13.38 2.34 2.09
N PHE A 130 -13.97 2.02 3.25
CA PHE A 130 -13.29 2.03 4.54
C PHE A 130 -13.25 0.63 5.17
N ALA A 131 -12.04 0.14 5.47
CA ALA A 131 -11.83 -1.07 6.27
C ALA A 131 -11.45 -0.66 7.70
N ASN A 132 -12.31 -0.99 8.66
CA ASN A 132 -12.14 -0.63 10.06
C ASN A 132 -11.56 -1.80 10.86
N CYS A 133 -10.47 -1.58 11.56
CA CYS A 133 -9.98 -2.55 12.53
C CYS A 133 -10.98 -2.71 13.68
N PRO A 134 -11.11 -3.93 14.23
CA PRO A 134 -11.89 -4.15 15.45
C PRO A 134 -11.44 -3.24 16.59
N VAL A 135 -12.36 -2.96 17.51
CA VAL A 135 -12.09 -2.11 18.68
C VAL A 135 -10.85 -2.61 19.43
N GLY A 136 -9.93 -1.69 19.71
CA GLY A 136 -8.68 -1.97 20.42
C GLY A 136 -7.53 -2.46 19.54
N LYS A 137 -7.74 -2.74 18.26
CA LYS A 137 -6.68 -3.10 17.30
C LYS A 137 -6.23 -1.89 16.47
N LYS A 138 -5.03 -2.00 15.89
CA LYS A 138 -4.44 -1.00 14.99
C LYS A 138 -3.97 -1.62 13.68
N VAL A 139 -4.03 -0.84 12.62
CA VAL A 139 -3.52 -1.16 11.28
C VAL A 139 -2.00 -1.28 11.34
N LEU A 140 -1.48 -2.46 11.00
CA LEU A 140 -0.04 -2.72 10.79
C LEU A 140 0.32 -2.69 9.30
N GLY A 141 -0.49 -3.35 8.48
CA GLY A 141 -0.40 -3.33 7.02
C GLY A 141 -1.76 -3.05 6.40
N PHE A 142 -1.77 -2.66 5.14
CA PHE A 142 -3.01 -2.26 4.46
C PHE A 142 -2.83 -2.32 2.95
N GLY A 143 -3.94 -2.41 2.23
CA GLY A 143 -3.95 -2.57 0.79
C GLY A 143 -5.29 -2.24 0.16
N ALA A 144 -5.34 -2.25 -1.16
CA ALA A 144 -6.56 -2.03 -1.92
C ALA A 144 -6.53 -2.81 -3.24
N GLN A 145 -7.72 -2.97 -3.83
CA GLN A 145 -7.93 -3.69 -5.07
C GLN A 145 -9.11 -3.10 -5.83
N VAL A 146 -8.90 -2.84 -7.11
CA VAL A 146 -9.96 -2.64 -8.09
C VAL A 146 -10.25 -3.97 -8.77
N ASP A 147 -11.49 -4.46 -8.64
CA ASP A 147 -12.00 -5.65 -9.31
C ASP A 147 -12.90 -5.26 -10.47
N MET A 148 -12.62 -5.78 -11.67
CA MET A 148 -13.40 -5.53 -12.87
C MET A 148 -13.27 -6.69 -13.88
N PRO A 149 -14.28 -6.93 -14.74
CA PRO A 149 -14.24 -8.01 -15.74
C PRO A 149 -13.18 -7.83 -16.83
N SER A 150 -12.86 -6.58 -17.19
CA SER A 150 -11.89 -6.24 -18.23
C SER A 150 -10.82 -5.31 -17.66
N LEU A 151 -9.56 -5.72 -17.72
CA LEU A 151 -8.42 -4.91 -17.25
C LEU A 151 -7.91 -4.04 -18.40
N ASP A 152 -8.61 -2.94 -18.66
CA ASP A 152 -8.34 -2.00 -19.77
C ASP A 152 -7.82 -0.64 -19.30
N GLY A 153 -7.49 -0.51 -18.01
CA GLY A 153 -7.02 0.73 -17.41
C GLY A 153 -8.09 1.80 -17.21
N SER A 154 -9.37 1.51 -17.54
CA SER A 154 -10.46 2.50 -17.42
C SER A 154 -10.83 2.88 -15.99
N VAL A 155 -10.32 2.14 -15.00
CA VAL A 155 -10.46 2.44 -13.57
C VAL A 155 -9.07 2.48 -12.95
N THR A 156 -8.76 3.55 -12.21
CA THR A 156 -7.47 3.72 -11.54
C THR A 156 -7.64 3.83 -10.04
N LEU A 157 -6.75 3.16 -9.29
CA LEU A 157 -6.64 3.27 -7.85
C LEU A 157 -5.81 4.51 -7.49
N HIS A 158 -6.43 5.49 -6.84
CA HIS A 158 -5.81 6.77 -6.51
C HIS A 158 -5.23 6.83 -5.12
N GLN A 159 -5.85 6.09 -4.20
CA GLN A 159 -5.52 6.20 -2.80
C GLN A 159 -5.75 4.87 -2.12
N PHE A 160 -4.84 4.54 -1.22
CA PHE A 160 -5.12 3.66 -0.10
C PHE A 160 -4.19 4.01 1.04
N ASN A 161 -4.75 4.41 2.18
CA ASN A 161 -3.97 4.82 3.34
C ASN A 161 -4.75 4.64 4.64
N PRO A 162 -4.04 4.39 5.75
CA PRO A 162 -4.65 4.42 7.06
C PRO A 162 -4.95 5.85 7.54
N THR A 163 -5.86 5.98 8.50
CA THR A 163 -6.11 7.20 9.27
C THR A 163 -4.96 7.46 10.24
N SER A 164 -4.86 8.68 10.80
CA SER A 164 -3.82 9.04 11.78
C SER A 164 -3.86 8.19 13.05
N ALA A 165 -5.05 7.74 13.47
CA ALA A 165 -5.22 6.86 14.61
C ALA A 165 -4.87 5.38 14.33
N LEU A 166 -4.59 5.03 13.07
CA LEU A 166 -4.37 3.64 12.62
C LEU A 166 -5.55 2.71 12.93
N GLY A 167 -6.78 3.23 12.99
CA GLY A 167 -7.98 2.42 13.21
C GLY A 167 -8.69 1.99 11.92
N THR A 168 -8.44 2.70 10.83
CA THR A 168 -9.18 2.57 9.57
C THR A 168 -8.25 2.72 8.40
N VAL A 169 -8.50 1.99 7.31
CA VAL A 169 -7.88 2.15 5.99
C VAL A 169 -8.94 2.66 5.02
N GLU A 170 -8.66 3.79 4.40
CA GLU A 170 -9.46 4.37 3.32
C GLU A 170 -8.81 4.00 1.98
N ALA A 171 -9.61 3.56 1.01
CA ALA A 171 -9.20 3.42 -0.38
C ALA A 171 -10.11 4.25 -1.28
N TRP A 172 -9.55 4.83 -2.35
CA TRP A 172 -10.27 5.61 -3.36
C TRP A 172 -9.83 5.20 -4.76
N ALA A 173 -10.80 5.02 -5.65
CA ALA A 173 -10.55 4.75 -7.06
C ALA A 173 -11.57 5.50 -7.92
N SER A 174 -11.25 5.76 -9.19
CA SER A 174 -12.18 6.37 -10.14
C SER A 174 -12.15 5.66 -11.48
N GLY A 175 -13.34 5.50 -12.07
CA GLY A 175 -13.53 5.00 -13.43
C GLY A 175 -14.22 6.02 -14.34
N ALA A 176 -13.82 7.29 -14.31
CA ALA A 176 -14.53 8.34 -15.02
C ALA A 176 -14.67 7.99 -16.52
N GLY A 177 -15.91 7.95 -17.01
CA GLY A 177 -16.22 7.62 -18.40
C GLY A 177 -16.25 6.13 -18.75
N THR A 178 -16.01 5.22 -17.79
CA THR A 178 -16.14 3.78 -18.04
C THR A 178 -17.59 3.32 -17.98
N SER A 179 -17.96 2.41 -18.89
CA SER A 179 -19.23 1.66 -18.83
C SER A 179 -19.06 0.27 -18.22
N VAL A 180 -17.81 -0.09 -17.86
CA VAL A 180 -17.46 -1.36 -17.26
C VAL A 180 -17.95 -1.38 -15.81
N GLN A 181 -18.47 -2.52 -15.36
CA GLN A 181 -18.79 -2.71 -13.94
C GLN A 181 -17.50 -2.95 -13.16
N TRP A 182 -17.36 -2.28 -12.02
CA TRP A 182 -16.21 -2.44 -11.16
C TRP A 182 -16.58 -2.34 -9.68
N GLN A 183 -15.68 -2.85 -8.84
CA GLN A 183 -15.76 -2.84 -7.39
C GLN A 183 -14.42 -2.39 -6.80
N LEU A 184 -14.47 -1.59 -5.74
CA LEU A 184 -13.29 -1.25 -4.94
C LEU A 184 -13.33 -2.03 -3.63
N SER A 185 -12.18 -2.61 -3.27
CA SER A 185 -11.97 -3.24 -1.96
C SER A 185 -10.84 -2.54 -1.20
N SER A 186 -11.07 -2.27 0.08
CA SER A 186 -10.06 -1.79 1.03
C SER A 186 -9.73 -2.92 2.03
N TYR A 187 -8.45 -3.04 2.37
CA TYR A 187 -7.94 -4.07 3.26
C TYR A 187 -7.16 -3.44 4.42
N ALA A 188 -7.51 -3.82 5.64
CA ALA A 188 -6.77 -3.49 6.85
C ALA A 188 -6.22 -4.77 7.49
N VAL A 189 -4.90 -4.85 7.66
CA VAL A 189 -4.25 -5.88 8.46
C VAL A 189 -4.07 -5.34 9.87
N CYS A 190 -4.93 -5.81 10.77
CA CYS A 190 -5.07 -5.34 12.13
C CYS A 190 -4.35 -6.26 13.10
N VAL A 191 -3.71 -5.67 14.11
CA VAL A 191 -3.05 -6.38 15.21
C VAL A 191 -3.34 -5.66 16.52
N ASN A 192 -3.04 -6.30 17.65
CA ASN A 192 -2.98 -5.57 18.92
C ASN A 192 -1.90 -4.47 18.83
N PRO A 193 -2.07 -3.32 19.50
CA PRO A 193 -1.10 -2.23 19.43
C PRO A 193 0.33 -2.71 19.75
N VAL A 194 1.27 -2.36 18.87
CA VAL A 194 2.68 -2.74 19.00
C VAL A 194 3.55 -1.54 19.38
N PRO A 195 4.75 -1.75 19.96
CA PRO A 195 5.65 -0.66 20.32
C PRO A 195 6.01 0.22 19.14
N GLN A 196 6.10 1.52 19.40
CA GLN A 196 6.52 2.53 18.43
C GLN A 196 5.69 2.53 17.13
N GLN A 197 4.45 2.04 17.18
CA GLN A 197 3.57 2.03 16.02
C GLN A 197 3.13 3.44 15.63
N VAL A 198 3.53 3.89 14.44
CA VAL A 198 3.29 5.26 13.97
C VAL A 198 2.96 5.29 12.48
N ARG A 199 2.13 6.26 12.10
CA ARG A 199 1.88 6.62 10.70
C ARG A 199 2.84 7.73 10.30
N VAL A 200 3.64 7.50 9.26
CA VAL A 200 4.48 8.51 8.61
C VAL A 200 3.85 8.91 7.29
N ILE A 201 3.85 10.21 7.00
CA ILE A 201 3.37 10.75 5.73
C ILE A 201 4.43 11.70 5.23
N GLU A 202 4.84 11.53 3.98
CA GLU A 202 5.68 12.49 3.28
C GLU A 202 4.98 12.93 1.99
N ALA A 203 5.19 14.17 1.60
CA ALA A 203 4.47 14.80 0.51
C ALA A 203 5.37 15.70 -0.33
N THR A 204 5.10 15.75 -1.63
CA THR A 204 5.77 16.68 -2.55
C THR A 204 5.14 18.07 -2.50
N GLY A 205 5.77 19.06 -3.12
CA GLY A 205 5.09 20.32 -3.45
C GLY A 205 4.00 20.15 -4.52
N TYR A 206 3.08 21.12 -4.61
CA TYR A 206 2.09 21.21 -5.68
C TYR A 206 2.71 21.78 -6.95
N THR A 207 2.95 20.92 -7.93
CA THR A 207 3.57 21.26 -9.23
C THR A 207 3.02 20.32 -10.30
N PRO A 208 3.06 20.68 -11.59
CA PRO A 208 2.56 19.82 -12.68
C PRO A 208 3.55 18.72 -13.10
N ASN A 209 4.82 18.83 -12.70
CA ASN A 209 5.89 17.94 -13.13
C ASN A 209 5.78 16.54 -12.49
N PRO A 210 6.36 15.50 -13.12
CA PRO A 210 6.59 14.18 -12.50
C PRO A 210 7.27 14.30 -11.13
N LYS A 211 6.93 13.39 -10.22
CA LYS A 211 7.39 13.47 -8.84
C LYS A 211 7.79 12.11 -8.28
N ASN A 212 8.62 12.18 -7.25
CA ASN A 212 8.95 11.07 -6.37
C ASN A 212 8.93 11.58 -4.92
N VAL A 213 8.53 10.72 -3.99
CA VAL A 213 8.54 11.02 -2.56
C VAL A 213 8.85 9.75 -1.78
N VAL A 214 9.46 9.90 -0.62
CA VAL A 214 9.91 8.79 0.23
C VAL A 214 9.52 9.10 1.65
N ALA A 215 8.89 8.13 2.33
CA ALA A 215 8.64 8.20 3.76
C ALA A 215 9.74 7.47 4.50
N GLN A 216 10.26 8.07 5.57
CA GLN A 216 11.28 7.43 6.41
C GLN A 216 10.68 7.06 7.76
N CYS A 217 10.80 5.78 8.12
CA CYS A 217 10.40 5.34 9.45
C CYS A 217 11.39 5.88 10.51
N PRO A 218 10.90 6.26 11.71
CA PRO A 218 11.78 6.68 12.80
C PRO A 218 12.84 5.63 13.14
N ALA A 219 13.99 6.09 13.66
CA ALA A 219 15.05 5.21 14.13
C ALA A 219 14.51 4.17 15.14
N GLY A 220 14.93 2.91 15.00
CA GLY A 220 14.43 1.81 15.83
C GLY A 220 13.10 1.20 15.38
N THR A 221 12.50 1.69 14.28
CA THR A 221 11.29 1.12 13.71
C THR A 221 11.52 0.55 12.31
N THR A 222 10.72 -0.45 11.95
CA THR A 222 10.66 -1.05 10.63
C THR A 222 9.32 -0.69 9.99
N THR A 223 9.31 -0.46 8.69
CA THR A 223 8.07 -0.29 7.95
C THR A 223 7.26 -1.61 7.99
N PHE A 224 5.93 -1.52 8.10
CA PHE A 224 5.01 -2.60 7.78
C PHE A 224 4.04 -2.21 6.65
N GLY A 225 3.22 -1.17 6.78
CA GLY A 225 2.32 -0.76 5.69
C GLY A 225 2.92 0.31 4.76
N VAL A 226 2.62 0.25 3.46
CA VAL A 226 2.91 1.32 2.50
C VAL A 226 1.70 1.54 1.60
N GLY A 227 1.43 2.81 1.29
CA GLY A 227 0.44 3.20 0.30
C GLY A 227 0.63 4.65 -0.11
N GLY A 228 -0.33 5.18 -0.87
CA GLY A 228 -0.19 6.46 -1.53
C GLY A 228 -1.50 7.24 -1.51
N VAL A 229 -1.35 8.55 -1.68
CA VAL A 229 -2.45 9.47 -1.91
C VAL A 229 -2.03 10.44 -2.99
N ILE A 230 -2.89 10.64 -3.99
CA ILE A 230 -2.78 11.74 -4.95
C ILE A 230 -3.63 12.89 -4.42
N GLY A 231 -3.03 14.06 -4.24
CA GLY A 231 -3.71 15.29 -3.82
C GLY A 231 -3.75 16.30 -4.95
N GLU A 232 -4.91 16.89 -5.22
CA GLU A 232 -5.10 17.86 -6.31
C GLU A 232 -5.61 19.20 -5.75
N LEU A 233 -5.22 20.32 -6.36
CA LEU A 233 -5.69 21.66 -5.99
C LEU A 233 -6.90 22.15 -6.81
N ALA A 234 -7.32 21.43 -7.85
CA ALA A 234 -8.42 21.85 -8.72
C ALA A 234 -9.67 20.96 -8.55
N LEU A 235 -10.81 21.61 -8.34
CA LEU A 235 -12.12 20.98 -8.24
C LEU A 235 -12.54 20.42 -9.61
N GLY A 236 -12.49 19.10 -9.80
CA GLY A 236 -13.45 18.42 -10.68
C GLY A 236 -12.92 17.46 -11.74
N ASP A 237 -11.63 17.48 -12.11
CA ASP A 237 -11.10 16.55 -13.13
C ASP A 237 -10.13 15.54 -12.48
N PRO A 238 -10.42 14.23 -12.54
CA PRO A 238 -9.55 13.22 -11.95
C PRO A 238 -8.21 13.20 -12.70
N VAL A 239 -7.13 13.58 -12.03
CA VAL A 239 -5.79 13.34 -12.58
C VAL A 239 -5.56 11.84 -12.52
N THR A 240 -5.36 11.22 -13.69
CA THR A 240 -4.92 9.82 -13.74
C THR A 240 -3.43 9.79 -13.42
N VAL A 241 -3.10 9.71 -12.14
CA VAL A 241 -1.72 9.48 -11.71
C VAL A 241 -1.54 7.98 -11.48
N ASN A 242 -0.74 7.36 -12.34
CA ASN A 242 -0.41 5.96 -12.22
C ASN A 242 0.60 5.76 -11.07
N ALA A 243 0.16 5.20 -9.94
CA ALA A 243 1.10 4.80 -8.90
C ALA A 243 1.90 3.59 -9.39
N THR A 244 3.18 3.80 -9.70
CA THR A 244 4.05 2.79 -10.32
C THR A 244 4.86 1.98 -9.30
N ALA A 245 4.96 2.44 -8.04
CA ALA A 245 5.60 1.65 -6.99
C ALA A 245 5.09 1.94 -5.56
N PHE A 246 4.85 0.86 -4.82
CA PHE A 246 4.78 0.77 -3.37
C PHE A 246 5.82 -0.29 -2.93
N THR A 247 7.07 0.09 -2.70
CA THR A 247 8.15 -0.90 -2.47
C THR A 247 8.69 -0.94 -1.05
N TYR A 248 9.22 -2.11 -0.71
CA TYR A 248 10.19 -2.31 0.36
C TYR A 248 11.58 -2.48 -0.24
N LEU A 249 12.51 -1.58 0.10
CA LEU A 249 13.93 -1.88 -0.01
C LEU A 249 14.50 -2.03 1.39
N ARG A 250 15.08 -3.20 1.65
CA ARG A 250 15.91 -3.44 2.82
C ARG A 250 17.32 -3.70 2.33
N THR A 251 18.11 -2.64 2.19
CA THR A 251 19.57 -2.71 2.12
C THR A 251 20.12 -1.62 3.00
N GLY A 252 21.03 -1.99 3.91
CA GLY A 252 21.72 -1.14 4.89
C GLY A 252 21.35 0.34 4.87
N ASP A 253 20.48 0.72 5.79
CA ASP A 253 20.15 2.11 6.17
C ASP A 253 19.37 2.99 5.18
N ALA A 254 18.78 2.47 4.09
CA ALA A 254 18.06 3.31 3.12
C ALA A 254 16.72 2.74 2.54
N PHE A 255 15.62 3.18 3.16
CA PHE A 255 14.31 3.64 2.64
C PHE A 255 13.26 2.71 1.95
N PRO A 256 11.96 2.80 2.35
CA PRO A 256 10.85 2.40 1.48
C PRO A 256 10.58 3.46 0.39
N LEU A 257 10.82 3.12 -0.88
CA LEU A 257 10.39 3.94 -2.02
C LEU A 257 8.90 3.72 -2.26
N VAL A 258 8.09 4.78 -2.13
CA VAL A 258 6.74 4.80 -2.70
C VAL A 258 6.73 5.83 -3.81
N MET A 259 6.77 5.34 -5.04
CA MET A 259 6.73 6.18 -6.22
C MET A 259 5.28 6.29 -6.66
N VAL A 260 4.71 7.46 -6.41
CA VAL A 260 3.56 7.95 -7.16
C VAL A 260 4.15 8.79 -8.27
N ALA A 261 4.29 8.20 -9.47
CA ALA A 261 4.92 8.86 -10.59
C ALA A 261 3.97 8.85 -11.79
N ASP A 262 3.41 10.01 -12.10
CA ASP A 262 2.94 10.30 -13.44
C ASP A 262 4.18 10.48 -14.33
N TYR A 263 4.44 9.55 -15.24
CA TYR A 263 5.49 9.70 -16.26
C TYR A 263 4.92 10.09 -17.64
N GLY A 264 3.67 10.56 -17.70
CA GLY A 264 3.14 11.26 -18.87
C GLY A 264 3.80 12.62 -19.08
N ALA A 265 3.21 13.46 -19.94
CA ALA A 265 3.71 14.81 -20.27
C ALA A 265 3.60 15.83 -19.10
N GLY A 266 3.37 15.36 -17.86
CA GLY A 266 2.85 16.16 -16.76
C GLY A 266 1.36 16.43 -16.92
N THR A 267 0.79 17.05 -15.90
CA THR A 267 -0.63 17.42 -15.89
C THR A 267 -0.78 18.89 -16.25
N SER A 268 -1.96 19.30 -16.72
CA SER A 268 -2.30 20.72 -16.91
C SER A 268 -2.51 21.48 -15.58
N TYR A 269 -2.52 20.79 -14.43
CA TYR A 269 -2.85 21.34 -13.11
C TYR A 269 -1.86 20.91 -12.01
N PRO A 270 -1.53 21.79 -11.04
CA PRO A 270 -0.66 21.40 -9.93
C PRO A 270 -1.25 20.27 -9.09
N TRP A 271 -0.46 19.21 -8.88
CA TRP A 271 -0.82 18.06 -8.05
C TRP A 271 0.27 17.75 -7.02
N GLN A 272 -0.02 16.90 -6.04
CA GLN A 272 0.88 16.45 -4.98
C GLN A 272 0.83 14.92 -4.88
N ALA A 273 2.01 14.29 -4.84
CA ALA A 273 2.16 12.91 -4.40
C ALA A 273 2.32 12.89 -2.88
N ARG A 274 1.61 11.98 -2.21
CA ARG A 274 1.87 11.63 -0.81
C ARG A 274 2.12 10.14 -0.69
N VAL A 275 3.15 9.80 0.07
CA VAL A 275 3.41 8.44 0.54
C VAL A 275 2.92 8.32 1.98
N VAL A 276 2.33 7.18 2.30
CA VAL A 276 1.98 6.83 3.67
C VAL A 276 2.68 5.54 4.03
N ALA A 277 3.39 5.55 5.16
CA ALA A 277 4.01 4.38 5.76
C ALA A 277 3.44 4.13 7.16
N VAL A 278 3.29 2.87 7.53
CA VAL A 278 3.07 2.46 8.92
C VAL A 278 4.36 1.82 9.40
N CYS A 279 4.93 2.35 10.47
CA CYS A 279 6.17 1.89 11.07
C CYS A 279 5.89 1.32 12.45
N ALA A 280 6.65 0.31 12.87
CA ALA A 280 6.59 -0.25 14.22
C ALA A 280 7.93 -0.91 14.59
N GLU A 281 8.15 -1.12 15.88
CA GLU A 281 9.31 -1.87 16.36
C GLU A 281 9.23 -3.34 15.95
N ALA A 282 10.32 -3.86 15.40
CA ALA A 282 10.49 -5.28 15.07
C ALA A 282 11.68 -5.83 15.88
N MET A 283 11.50 -7.02 16.44
CA MET A 283 12.46 -7.68 17.34
C MET A 283 13.09 -8.93 16.69
#